data_AF-A0A316R565-F1
#
_entry.id   AF-A0A316R565-F1
#
_cell.length_a   1.000
_cell.length_b   1.000
_cell.length_c   1.000
_cell.angle_alpha   90.00
_cell.angle_beta   90.00
_cell.angle_gamma   90.00
#
_symmetry.space_group_name_H-M   'P 1'
#
loop_
_entity.id
_entity.type
_entity.pdbx_description
1 polymer ?
#
loop_
_entity_poly.entity_id
_entity_poly.type
_entity_poly.pdbx_seq_one_letter_code
_entity_poly.pdbx_strand_id
1 'polypeptide(L)'
;MEAEDRQALRRERKRQKDKKVRRIVWIVLAVLLAAIVILKLCEVDFGSLRGGSDTSSVLTGNFPYALDGSDGVTVHKQGAKLAVLTGGSITVLNPSDGKEEFTAVHGYANPITAASDSYLVTYDQGGSKLRLDYSGENLYEIESKTGLLCADVADDGKVVYASQSADKRSDVQVITKTRADKMKYSLSYGFVTNIAIRDNGSQVAFVAMNSKDARLQPKLYLMRVKDTEPYASFDLPGTQVLDIAYRGSSLYVVGSSFVSVVNGDKLETVLKNGEVQTVAYDYSASGDLVVAYSSYSNATQNTVARITAGGKVQKPFTVQGAIKDLSASGSRVAVLFADKIKIYKLSDGSVVHTADCTDAVRSITMMSSNVFVQRQSVIEKEETKS
;
A
#
# COMPACT_ATOMS: atom_id res chain seq x y z
N MET A 1 -45.86 -13.05 64.53
CA MET A 1 -44.46 -12.80 64.88
C MET A 1 -43.53 -13.76 64.11
N GLU A 2 -43.61 -13.78 62.78
CA GLU A 2 -42.76 -14.66 61.93
C GLU A 2 -42.41 -14.04 60.57
N ALA A 3 -43.17 -13.04 60.11
CA ALA A 3 -42.92 -12.35 58.84
C ALA A 3 -41.90 -11.20 58.97
N GLU A 4 -41.91 -10.46 60.08
CA GLU A 4 -40.99 -9.34 60.32
C GLU A 4 -39.54 -9.80 60.57
N ASP A 5 -39.35 -10.88 61.35
CA ASP A 5 -38.02 -11.47 61.58
C ASP A 5 -37.39 -12.02 60.30
N ARG A 6 -38.19 -12.62 59.40
CA ARG A 6 -37.70 -13.10 58.10
C ARG A 6 -37.30 -11.94 57.17
N GLN A 7 -37.93 -10.77 57.28
CA GLN A 7 -37.56 -9.59 56.49
C GLN A 7 -36.32 -8.88 57.05
N ALA A 8 -36.15 -8.83 58.37
CA ALA A 8 -34.96 -8.30 59.02
C ALA A 8 -33.70 -9.12 58.69
N LEU A 9 -33.78 -10.46 58.78
CA LEU A 9 -32.69 -11.38 58.41
C LEU A 9 -32.30 -11.29 56.93
N ARG A 10 -33.25 -11.02 56.03
CA ARG A 10 -32.97 -10.82 54.60
C ARG A 10 -32.27 -9.48 54.32
N ARG A 11 -32.62 -8.42 55.05
CA ARG A 11 -31.99 -7.09 54.93
C ARG A 11 -30.56 -7.08 55.50
N GLU A 12 -30.31 -7.76 56.61
CA GLU A 12 -28.96 -7.90 57.16
C GLU A 12 -28.04 -8.74 56.28
N ARG A 13 -28.53 -9.85 55.71
CA ARG A 13 -27.76 -10.66 54.75
C ARG A 13 -27.42 -9.89 53.47
N LYS A 14 -28.31 -9.02 52.97
CA LYS A 14 -28.00 -8.14 51.82
C LYS A 14 -26.95 -7.09 52.18
N ARG A 15 -27.07 -6.40 53.32
CA ARG A 15 -26.07 -5.41 53.77
C ARG A 15 -24.68 -6.03 54.00
N GLN A 16 -24.61 -7.25 54.53
CA GLN A 16 -23.36 -8.00 54.68
C GLN A 16 -22.76 -8.41 53.32
N LYS A 17 -23.59 -8.82 52.36
CA LYS A 17 -23.14 -9.12 50.98
C LYS A 17 -22.66 -7.87 50.25
N ASP A 18 -23.38 -6.76 50.34
CA ASP A 18 -23.01 -5.50 49.67
C ASP A 18 -21.71 -4.90 50.25
N LYS A 19 -21.48 -5.02 51.56
CA LYS A 19 -20.19 -4.65 52.18
C LYS A 19 -19.04 -5.53 51.70
N LYS A 20 -19.26 -6.84 51.54
CA LYS A 20 -18.25 -7.77 51.01
C LYS A 20 -17.97 -7.51 49.53
N VAL A 21 -19.00 -7.31 48.70
CA VAL A 21 -18.86 -7.00 47.28
C VAL A 21 -18.16 -5.66 47.08
N ARG A 22 -18.54 -4.61 47.83
CA ARG A 22 -17.88 -3.30 47.73
C ARG A 22 -16.42 -3.38 48.16
N ARG A 23 -16.08 -4.17 49.18
CA ARG A 23 -14.69 -4.41 49.58
C ARG A 23 -13.89 -5.14 48.48
N ILE A 24 -14.49 -6.15 47.83
CA ILE A 24 -13.86 -6.86 46.71
C ILE A 24 -13.62 -5.91 45.53
N VAL A 25 -14.60 -5.09 45.16
CA VAL A 25 -14.47 -4.12 44.06
C VAL A 25 -13.34 -3.12 44.34
N TRP A 26 -13.22 -2.60 45.56
CA TRP A 26 -12.13 -1.69 45.92
C TRP A 26 -10.75 -2.37 45.92
N ILE A 27 -10.66 -3.64 46.30
CA ILE A 27 -9.42 -4.41 46.21
C ILE A 27 -9.03 -4.62 44.75
N VAL A 28 -9.99 -4.99 43.87
CA VAL A 28 -9.73 -5.16 42.44
C VAL A 28 -9.31 -3.83 41.80
N LEU A 29 -9.95 -2.72 42.17
CA LEU A 29 -9.59 -1.39 41.66
C LEU A 29 -8.17 -0.96 42.10
N ALA A 30 -7.81 -1.25 43.35
CA ALA A 30 -6.49 -0.97 43.89
C ALA A 30 -5.39 -1.83 43.23
N VAL A 31 -5.70 -3.11 42.93
CA VAL A 31 -4.79 -4.00 42.18
C VAL A 31 -4.61 -3.54 40.74
N LEU A 32 -5.68 -3.09 40.07
CA LEU A 32 -5.59 -2.51 38.72
C LEU A 32 -4.75 -1.23 38.69
N LEU A 33 -4.95 -0.33 39.66
CA LEU A 33 -4.14 0.89 39.78
C LEU A 33 -2.67 0.58 40.08
N ALA A 34 -2.40 -0.38 40.96
CA ALA A 34 -1.03 -0.83 41.24
C ALA A 34 -0.38 -1.46 40.00
N ALA A 35 -1.12 -2.25 39.22
CA ALA A 35 -0.63 -2.82 37.96
C ALA A 35 -0.29 -1.72 36.93
N ILE A 36 -1.13 -0.69 36.78
CA ILE A 36 -0.86 0.44 35.86
C ILE A 36 0.38 1.23 36.30
N VAL A 37 0.58 1.42 37.61
CA VAL A 37 1.77 2.11 38.14
C VAL A 37 3.03 1.26 37.94
N ILE A 38 2.96 -0.06 38.13
CA ILE A 38 4.08 -0.98 37.84
C ILE A 38 4.40 -0.98 36.33
N LEU A 39 3.40 -0.97 35.45
CA LEU A 39 3.56 -0.89 34.00
C LEU A 39 4.17 0.45 33.53
N LYS A 40 4.01 1.52 34.32
CA LYS A 40 4.61 2.84 34.04
C LYS A 40 6.02 3.00 34.62
N LEU A 41 6.33 2.29 35.71
CA LEU A 41 7.64 2.37 36.38
C LEU A 41 8.64 1.34 35.88
N CYS A 42 8.14 0.20 35.40
CA CYS A 42 8.92 -0.75 34.65
C CYS A 42 8.56 -0.53 33.18
N GLU A 43 9.46 0.08 32.39
CA GLU A 43 9.45 -0.06 30.93
C GLU A 43 9.69 -1.55 30.60
N VAL A 44 8.65 -2.38 30.81
CA VAL A 44 8.69 -3.80 30.50
C VAL A 44 8.31 -3.93 29.04
N ASP A 45 9.27 -4.42 28.28
CA ASP A 45 9.11 -4.85 26.91
C ASP A 45 8.12 -6.03 26.86
N PHE A 46 6.85 -5.74 26.53
CA PHE A 46 5.76 -6.72 26.46
C PHE A 46 5.86 -7.66 25.23
N GLY A 47 6.94 -7.58 24.46
CA GLY A 47 7.21 -8.47 23.33
C GLY A 47 7.63 -9.90 23.71
N SER A 48 8.03 -10.15 24.96
CA SER A 48 8.69 -11.42 25.34
C SER A 48 7.78 -12.48 25.98
N LEU A 49 6.47 -12.25 26.10
CA LEU A 49 5.55 -13.20 26.74
C LEU A 49 4.25 -13.41 25.97
N ARG A 50 4.37 -13.91 24.73
CA ARG A 50 3.31 -14.73 24.12
C ARG A 50 3.95 -15.90 23.38
N GLY A 51 3.89 -17.06 24.02
CA GLY A 51 4.28 -18.34 23.43
C GLY A 51 3.41 -18.66 22.22
N GLY A 52 4.10 -18.85 21.09
CA GLY A 52 3.59 -19.40 19.85
C GLY A 52 4.80 -19.82 19.02
N SER A 53 4.97 -21.14 18.87
CA SER A 53 5.97 -21.86 18.06
C SER A 53 7.23 -21.08 17.64
N ASP A 54 8.35 -21.39 18.31
CA ASP A 54 9.70 -21.05 17.86
C ASP A 54 9.97 -21.63 16.46
N THR A 55 9.64 -20.86 15.43
CA THR A 55 10.50 -20.75 14.26
C THR A 55 11.30 -19.49 14.45
N SER A 56 12.41 -19.60 15.17
CA SER A 56 13.48 -18.61 15.14
C SER A 56 13.93 -18.45 13.69
N SER A 57 13.38 -17.46 12.99
CA SER A 57 13.97 -16.98 11.75
C SER A 57 15.36 -16.46 12.11
N VAL A 58 16.38 -17.21 11.71
CA VAL A 58 17.74 -16.69 11.70
C VAL A 58 17.65 -15.43 10.84
N LEU A 59 17.90 -14.25 11.44
CA LEU A 59 18.03 -13.00 10.71
C LEU A 59 19.28 -13.11 9.82
N THR A 60 19.15 -13.74 8.66
CA THR A 60 20.19 -13.82 7.64
C THR A 60 20.21 -12.49 6.89
N GLY A 61 21.29 -11.72 6.99
CA GLY A 61 21.49 -10.50 6.22
C GLY A 61 22.69 -10.64 5.28
N ASN A 62 22.41 -10.75 3.98
CA ASN A 62 23.24 -10.38 2.83
C ASN A 62 22.45 -10.67 1.55
N PHE A 63 22.65 -9.88 0.49
CA PHE A 63 22.16 -10.26 -0.84
C PHE A 63 23.04 -11.38 -1.43
N PRO A 64 22.47 -12.37 -2.15
CA PRO A 64 21.05 -12.52 -2.50
C PRO A 64 20.16 -12.89 -1.31
N TYR A 65 19.00 -12.23 -1.22
CA TYR A 65 17.98 -12.50 -0.21
C TYR A 65 17.02 -13.58 -0.72
N ALA A 66 16.81 -14.64 0.08
CA ALA A 66 15.92 -15.75 -0.27
C ALA A 66 14.47 -15.40 0.08
N LEU A 67 13.56 -15.62 -0.87
CA LEU A 67 12.12 -15.44 -0.72
C LEU A 67 11.45 -16.74 -0.26
N ASP A 68 10.37 -16.63 0.49
CA ASP A 68 9.50 -17.74 0.89
C ASP A 68 8.58 -18.23 -0.25
N GLY A 69 8.57 -17.53 -1.39
CA GLY A 69 7.86 -17.90 -2.61
C GLY A 69 8.36 -17.13 -3.84
N SER A 70 8.02 -17.61 -5.05
CA SER A 70 8.41 -16.97 -6.33
C SER A 70 7.24 -16.38 -7.11
N ASP A 71 6.01 -16.77 -6.80
CA ASP A 71 4.82 -16.30 -7.49
C ASP A 71 4.25 -15.04 -6.82
N GLY A 72 3.81 -14.08 -7.64
CA GLY A 72 3.17 -12.86 -7.16
C GLY A 72 4.06 -11.90 -6.37
N VAL A 73 5.40 -12.05 -6.47
CA VAL A 73 6.34 -11.21 -5.71
C VAL A 73 6.26 -9.76 -6.17
N THR A 74 6.08 -8.85 -5.22
CA THR A 74 6.17 -7.40 -5.47
C THR A 74 7.15 -6.75 -4.50
N VAL A 75 7.85 -5.72 -4.97
CA VAL A 75 8.84 -4.99 -4.19
C VAL A 75 8.49 -3.52 -4.25
N HIS A 76 8.17 -2.95 -3.09
CA HIS A 76 7.80 -1.56 -2.92
C HIS A 76 8.92 -0.79 -2.22
N LYS A 77 9.12 0.46 -2.64
CA LYS A 77 9.92 1.44 -1.89
C LYS A 77 9.09 1.90 -0.69
N GLN A 78 9.61 1.72 0.53
CA GLN A 78 9.03 2.24 1.76
C GLN A 78 10.06 3.17 2.41
N GLY A 79 10.01 4.46 2.07
CA GLY A 79 11.05 5.41 2.43
C GLY A 79 12.41 4.95 1.92
N ALA A 80 13.34 4.64 2.83
CA ALA A 80 14.68 4.13 2.51
C ALA A 80 14.81 2.59 2.55
N LYS A 81 13.69 1.87 2.64
CA LYS A 81 13.62 0.41 2.79
C LYS A 81 12.91 -0.25 1.61
N LEU A 82 13.05 -1.57 1.51
CA LEU A 82 12.31 -2.39 0.55
C LEU A 82 11.24 -3.18 1.28
N ALA A 83 9.98 -3.03 0.89
CA ALA A 83 8.88 -3.87 1.35
C ALA A 83 8.60 -4.93 0.29
N VAL A 84 8.87 -6.19 0.62
CA VAL A 84 8.80 -7.35 -0.26
C VAL A 84 7.58 -8.18 0.12
N LEU A 85 6.60 -8.22 -0.77
CA LEU A 85 5.40 -9.03 -0.62
C LEU A 85 5.55 -10.32 -1.41
N THR A 86 5.19 -11.44 -0.81
CA THR A 86 5.03 -12.74 -1.46
C THR A 86 3.63 -13.29 -1.19
N GLY A 87 3.35 -14.51 -1.65
CA GLY A 87 2.11 -15.20 -1.28
C GLY A 87 1.99 -15.51 0.23
N GLY A 88 3.11 -15.58 0.95
CA GLY A 88 3.14 -15.99 2.36
C GLY A 88 3.29 -14.84 3.35
N SER A 89 4.10 -13.84 3.00
CA SER A 89 4.50 -12.78 3.93
C SER A 89 4.74 -11.43 3.27
N ILE A 90 4.71 -10.38 4.11
CA ILE A 90 5.26 -9.06 3.82
C ILE A 90 6.51 -8.86 4.69
N THR A 91 7.65 -8.59 4.04
CA THR A 91 8.96 -8.45 4.68
C THR A 91 9.58 -7.11 4.35
N VAL A 92 10.07 -6.37 5.35
CA VAL A 92 10.83 -5.14 5.15
C VAL A 92 12.32 -5.43 5.28
N LEU A 93 13.05 -5.16 4.22
CA LEU A 93 14.49 -5.36 4.12
C LEU A 93 15.24 -4.04 4.20
N ASN A 94 16.37 -4.07 4.92
CA ASN A 94 17.38 -3.04 4.82
C ASN A 94 18.12 -3.18 3.48
N PRO A 95 18.11 -2.16 2.61
CA PRO A 95 18.63 -2.35 1.26
C PRO A 95 20.16 -2.30 1.16
N SER A 96 20.85 -1.96 2.24
CA SER A 96 22.31 -1.93 2.29
C SER A 96 22.92 -3.31 2.45
N ASP A 97 22.35 -4.13 3.33
CA ASP A 97 22.85 -5.44 3.76
C ASP A 97 21.82 -6.58 3.62
N GLY A 98 20.61 -6.30 3.13
CA GLY A 98 19.54 -7.29 2.94
C GLY A 98 18.97 -7.83 4.25
N LYS A 99 19.27 -7.21 5.40
CA LYS A 99 18.79 -7.66 6.70
C LYS A 99 17.27 -7.44 6.80
N GLU A 100 16.56 -8.46 7.27
CA GLU A 100 15.15 -8.31 7.66
C GLU A 100 15.04 -7.37 8.86
N GLU A 101 14.24 -6.32 8.70
CA GLU A 101 13.87 -5.42 9.79
C GLU A 101 12.48 -5.74 10.34
N PHE A 102 11.63 -6.37 9.54
CA PHE A 102 10.28 -6.79 9.91
C PHE A 102 9.77 -7.86 8.95
N THR A 103 9.05 -8.85 9.47
CA THR A 103 8.38 -9.88 8.68
C THR A 103 7.01 -10.17 9.27
N ALA A 104 5.98 -10.20 8.42
CA ALA A 104 4.62 -10.54 8.81
C ALA A 104 3.99 -11.58 7.88
N VAL A 105 3.69 -12.75 8.42
CA VAL A 105 2.95 -13.80 7.74
C VAL A 105 1.45 -13.47 7.78
N HIS A 106 0.76 -13.54 6.64
CA HIS A 106 -0.63 -13.07 6.50
C HIS A 106 -1.63 -14.16 6.08
N GLY A 107 -1.21 -15.23 5.39
CA GLY A 107 -2.10 -16.32 4.96
C GLY A 107 -3.25 -15.87 4.05
N TYR A 108 -3.01 -14.83 3.24
CA TYR A 108 -3.99 -14.22 2.33
C TYR A 108 -3.99 -14.96 1.00
N ALA A 109 -5.15 -15.04 0.34
CA ALA A 109 -5.25 -15.73 -0.94
C ALA A 109 -4.71 -14.88 -2.10
N ASN A 110 -5.02 -13.58 -2.10
CA ASN A 110 -4.56 -12.61 -3.10
C ASN A 110 -3.97 -11.38 -2.39
N PRO A 111 -2.77 -11.49 -1.79
CA PRO A 111 -2.17 -10.38 -1.06
C PRO A 111 -1.81 -9.22 -1.99
N ILE A 112 -2.14 -8.00 -1.56
CA ILE A 112 -1.67 -6.76 -2.18
C ILE A 112 -1.15 -5.83 -1.09
N THR A 113 -0.06 -5.13 -1.37
CA THR A 113 0.53 -4.13 -0.46
C THR A 113 0.54 -2.75 -1.12
N ALA A 114 0.20 -1.73 -0.35
CA ALA A 114 0.52 -0.34 -0.65
C ALA A 114 1.43 0.22 0.46
N ALA A 115 2.34 1.11 0.07
CA ALA A 115 3.36 1.66 0.95
C ALA A 115 3.35 3.19 0.87
N SER A 116 3.42 3.82 2.04
CA SER A 116 3.88 5.20 2.19
C SER A 116 5.37 5.20 2.57
N ASP A 117 5.95 6.36 2.90
CA ASP A 117 7.32 6.41 3.43
C ASP A 117 7.46 5.69 4.78
N SER A 118 6.37 5.59 5.55
CA SER A 118 6.39 5.10 6.94
C SER A 118 5.50 3.90 7.20
N TYR A 119 4.42 3.72 6.44
CA TYR A 119 3.38 2.74 6.71
C TYR A 119 3.26 1.72 5.56
N LEU A 120 2.87 0.50 5.91
CA LEU A 120 2.45 -0.52 4.95
C LEU A 120 1.01 -0.91 5.24
N VAL A 121 0.17 -0.92 4.21
CA VAL A 121 -1.12 -1.58 4.26
C VAL A 121 -1.09 -2.82 3.38
N THR A 122 -1.32 -3.99 3.97
CA THR A 122 -1.40 -5.27 3.26
C THR A 122 -2.83 -5.80 3.37
N TYR A 123 -3.43 -6.24 2.27
CA TYR A 123 -4.80 -6.73 2.27
C TYR A 123 -5.00 -7.93 1.34
N ASP A 124 -6.01 -8.73 1.64
CA ASP A 124 -6.44 -9.86 0.82
C ASP A 124 -7.47 -9.39 -0.20
N GLN A 125 -7.08 -9.17 -1.46
CA GLN A 125 -8.00 -8.74 -2.51
C GLN A 125 -9.06 -9.82 -2.78
N GLY A 126 -10.33 -9.42 -2.71
CA GLY A 126 -11.48 -10.32 -2.73
C GLY A 126 -11.76 -11.03 -1.40
N GLY A 127 -10.77 -11.09 -0.49
CA GLY A 127 -10.90 -11.56 0.88
C GLY A 127 -11.41 -10.48 1.84
N SER A 128 -11.36 -10.75 3.15
CA SER A 128 -11.90 -9.87 4.19
C SER A 128 -10.84 -9.13 5.00
N LYS A 129 -9.58 -9.53 4.95
CA LYS A 129 -8.56 -9.04 5.88
C LYS A 129 -7.71 -7.92 5.31
N LEU A 130 -7.51 -6.88 6.12
CA LEU A 130 -6.58 -5.78 5.85
C LEU A 130 -5.80 -5.47 7.11
N ARG A 131 -4.50 -5.24 6.95
CA ARG A 131 -3.54 -5.04 8.02
C ARG A 131 -2.74 -3.76 7.79
N LEU A 132 -2.52 -2.99 8.86
CA LEU A 132 -1.64 -1.83 8.87
C LEU A 132 -0.42 -2.10 9.74
N ASP A 133 0.77 -1.92 9.17
CA ASP A 133 2.04 -2.04 9.87
C ASP A 133 2.82 -0.71 9.85
N TYR A 134 3.57 -0.46 10.93
CA TYR A 134 4.42 0.71 11.10
C TYR A 134 5.65 0.34 11.92
N SER A 135 6.83 0.75 11.45
CA SER A 135 8.10 0.59 12.18
C SER A 135 8.35 -0.84 12.71
N GLY A 136 7.91 -1.85 11.96
CA GLY A 136 8.09 -3.26 12.32
C GLY A 136 7.05 -3.83 13.28
N GLU A 137 5.97 -3.10 13.54
CA GLU A 137 4.87 -3.56 14.38
C GLU A 137 3.54 -3.56 13.63
N ASN A 138 2.69 -4.52 14.00
CA ASN A 138 1.28 -4.46 13.64
C ASN A 138 0.56 -3.41 14.47
N LEU A 139 -0.03 -2.41 13.81
CA LEU A 139 -0.90 -1.46 14.50
C LEU A 139 -2.31 -2.04 14.67
N TYR A 140 -2.83 -2.67 13.61
CA TYR A 140 -4.07 -3.44 13.67
C TYR A 140 -4.22 -4.36 12.45
N GLU A 141 -5.17 -5.30 12.58
CA GLU A 141 -5.84 -5.98 11.47
C GLU A 141 -7.35 -5.68 11.59
N ILE A 142 -7.99 -5.43 10.45
CA ILE A 142 -9.45 -5.34 10.32
C ILE A 142 -9.97 -6.52 9.51
N GLU A 143 -11.21 -6.89 9.81
CA GLU A 143 -11.98 -7.84 9.03
C GLU A 143 -13.20 -7.12 8.44
N SER A 144 -13.15 -6.90 7.13
CA SER A 144 -14.25 -6.37 6.34
C SER A 144 -15.38 -7.40 6.25
N LYS A 145 -16.62 -6.94 6.31
CA LYS A 145 -17.81 -7.81 6.18
C LYS A 145 -18.03 -8.29 4.75
N THR A 146 -17.39 -7.64 3.78
CA THR A 146 -17.52 -7.86 2.34
C THR A 146 -16.14 -7.82 1.70
N GLY A 147 -16.00 -8.41 0.51
CA GLY A 147 -14.70 -8.56 -0.16
C GLY A 147 -14.00 -7.23 -0.38
N LEU A 148 -12.73 -7.13 0.04
CA LEU A 148 -11.87 -5.97 -0.18
C LEU A 148 -11.51 -5.86 -1.67
N LEU A 149 -11.46 -4.63 -2.19
CA LEU A 149 -11.20 -4.36 -3.60
C LEU A 149 -9.83 -3.73 -3.80
N CYS A 150 -9.53 -2.68 -3.04
CA CYS A 150 -8.24 -2.00 -3.06
C CYS A 150 -8.02 -1.21 -1.76
N ALA A 151 -6.77 -0.90 -1.44
CA ALA A 151 -6.41 -0.05 -0.30
C ALA A 151 -5.15 0.76 -0.60
N ASP A 152 -5.01 1.88 0.10
CA ASP A 152 -3.83 2.73 0.09
C ASP A 152 -3.61 3.39 1.47
N VAL A 153 -2.41 3.87 1.75
CA VAL A 153 -2.02 4.41 3.05
C VAL A 153 -1.25 5.72 2.94
N ALA A 154 -1.64 6.68 3.78
CA ALA A 154 -1.00 8.00 3.90
C ALA A 154 0.13 7.99 4.93
N ASP A 155 1.08 8.92 4.80
CA ASP A 155 2.20 9.09 5.76
C ASP A 155 1.78 9.50 7.16
N ASP A 156 0.55 10.00 7.35
CA ASP A 156 -0.01 10.25 8.68
C ASP A 156 -0.66 9.01 9.32
N GLY A 157 -0.64 7.88 8.62
CA GLY A 157 -1.17 6.59 9.05
C GLY A 157 -2.68 6.44 8.84
N LYS A 158 -3.32 7.30 8.03
CA LYS A 158 -4.68 7.01 7.55
C LYS A 158 -4.64 5.96 6.44
N VAL A 159 -5.50 4.96 6.56
CA VAL A 159 -5.74 3.97 5.52
C VAL A 159 -7.04 4.31 4.82
N VAL A 160 -7.00 4.36 3.50
CA VAL A 160 -8.20 4.30 2.67
C VAL A 160 -8.35 2.89 2.10
N TYR A 161 -9.56 2.36 2.09
CA TYR A 161 -9.86 1.10 1.42
C TYR A 161 -11.24 1.10 0.82
N ALA A 162 -11.40 0.33 -0.25
CA ALA A 162 -12.68 0.02 -0.86
C ALA A 162 -13.03 -1.46 -0.65
N SER A 163 -14.29 -1.74 -0.40
CA SER A 163 -14.86 -3.08 -0.35
C SER A 163 -16.09 -3.18 -1.22
N GLN A 164 -16.55 -4.39 -1.54
CA GLN A 164 -17.88 -4.59 -2.09
C GLN A 164 -18.92 -4.03 -1.11
N SER A 165 -20.01 -3.48 -1.62
CA SER A 165 -21.11 -3.00 -0.78
C SER A 165 -22.21 -4.05 -0.68
N ALA A 166 -22.88 -4.13 0.47
CA ALA A 166 -23.99 -5.06 0.68
C ALA A 166 -25.26 -4.66 -0.09
N ASP A 167 -25.49 -3.35 -0.26
CA ASP A 167 -26.68 -2.78 -0.89
C ASP A 167 -26.36 -1.91 -2.12
N LYS A 168 -25.10 -1.51 -2.32
CA LYS A 168 -24.60 -0.80 -3.51
C LYS A 168 -23.62 -1.66 -4.31
N ARG A 169 -22.63 -1.04 -4.95
CA ARG A 169 -21.53 -1.73 -5.64
C ARG A 169 -20.25 -1.72 -4.83
N SER A 170 -19.89 -0.56 -4.29
CA SER A 170 -18.69 -0.41 -3.46
C SER A 170 -18.89 0.52 -2.29
N ASP A 171 -18.17 0.25 -1.20
CA ASP A 171 -18.03 1.15 -0.06
C ASP A 171 -16.58 1.60 0.01
N VAL A 172 -16.34 2.91 0.12
CA VAL A 172 -15.03 3.52 0.34
C VAL A 172 -14.96 4.04 1.77
N GLN A 173 -13.92 3.67 2.50
CA GLN A 173 -13.75 4.00 3.91
C GLN A 173 -12.36 4.57 4.17
N VAL A 174 -12.27 5.54 5.08
CA VAL A 174 -11.00 6.04 5.61
C VAL A 174 -10.99 5.86 7.12
N ILE A 175 -9.97 5.16 7.61
CA ILE A 175 -9.73 4.95 9.03
C ILE A 175 -8.35 5.46 9.41
N THR A 176 -8.17 5.85 10.66
CA THR A 176 -6.87 6.27 11.21
C THR A 176 -6.04 5.07 11.68
N LYS A 177 -4.76 5.31 11.97
CA LYS A 177 -3.86 4.34 12.63
C LYS A 177 -4.36 3.78 13.98
N THR A 178 -5.35 4.43 14.61
CA THR A 178 -6.03 3.96 15.83
C THR A 178 -7.42 3.40 15.55
N ARG A 179 -7.76 3.12 14.29
CA ARG A 179 -9.06 2.61 13.80
C ARG A 179 -10.26 3.54 14.01
N ALA A 180 -10.03 4.83 14.24
CA ALA A 180 -11.14 5.79 14.24
C ALA A 180 -11.60 6.07 12.80
N ASP A 181 -12.90 5.91 12.55
CA ASP A 181 -13.53 6.22 11.27
C ASP A 181 -13.44 7.72 10.94
N LYS A 182 -13.14 8.04 9.68
CA LYS A 182 -13.06 9.42 9.19
C LYS A 182 -13.95 9.68 8.00
N MET A 183 -14.13 8.69 7.12
CA MET A 183 -14.96 8.81 5.94
C MET A 183 -15.63 7.47 5.65
N LYS A 184 -16.88 7.52 5.20
CA LYS A 184 -17.57 6.39 4.59
C LYS A 184 -18.40 6.91 3.41
N TYR A 185 -18.25 6.29 2.26
CA TYR A 185 -18.96 6.65 1.04
C TYR A 185 -19.41 5.40 0.29
N SER A 186 -20.71 5.27 0.04
CA SER A 186 -21.29 4.11 -0.65
C SER A 186 -21.65 4.47 -2.09
N LEU A 187 -21.04 3.77 -3.05
CA LEU A 187 -21.11 4.07 -4.47
C LEU A 187 -21.99 3.05 -5.21
N SER A 188 -23.02 3.54 -5.89
CA SER A 188 -23.89 2.71 -6.76
C SER A 188 -23.32 2.49 -8.16
N TYR A 189 -22.38 3.33 -8.61
CA TYR A 189 -21.94 3.40 -10.00
C TYR A 189 -21.27 2.11 -10.50
N GLY A 190 -20.36 1.54 -9.73
CA GLY A 190 -19.53 0.42 -10.18
C GLY A 190 -18.58 -0.05 -9.10
N PHE A 191 -17.73 -1.02 -9.43
CA PHE A 191 -16.73 -1.55 -8.50
C PHE A 191 -15.48 -0.68 -8.51
N VAL A 192 -15.00 -0.29 -7.34
CA VAL A 192 -13.74 0.47 -7.22
C VAL A 192 -12.56 -0.43 -7.58
N THR A 193 -11.73 0.01 -8.54
CA THR A 193 -10.57 -0.74 -9.04
C THR A 193 -9.24 -0.15 -8.61
N ASN A 194 -9.19 1.15 -8.35
CA ASN A 194 -8.00 1.85 -7.89
C ASN A 194 -8.39 2.88 -6.84
N ILE A 195 -7.53 3.08 -5.85
CA ILE A 195 -7.73 4.05 -4.78
C ILE A 195 -6.40 4.67 -4.39
N ALA A 196 -6.42 5.96 -4.07
CA ALA A 196 -5.27 6.67 -3.55
C ALA A 196 -5.69 7.63 -2.44
N ILE A 197 -4.85 7.77 -1.42
CA ILE A 197 -4.97 8.80 -0.39
C ILE A 197 -3.75 9.72 -0.44
N ARG A 198 -3.99 11.02 -0.28
CA ARG A 198 -2.91 12.00 -0.22
C ARG A 198 -2.09 11.80 1.06
N ASP A 199 -0.79 12.07 1.04
CA ASP A 199 0.15 11.82 2.15
C ASP A 199 -0.29 12.42 3.50
N ASN A 200 -1.01 13.55 3.47
CA ASN A 200 -1.57 14.19 4.67
C ASN A 200 -2.96 13.69 5.09
N GLY A 201 -3.44 12.62 4.45
CA GLY A 201 -4.71 11.96 4.72
C GLY A 201 -5.96 12.84 4.53
N SER A 202 -5.88 13.93 3.75
CA SER A 202 -6.97 14.91 3.62
C SER A 202 -7.88 14.69 2.40
N GLN A 203 -7.37 14.01 1.38
CA GLN A 203 -8.05 13.79 0.11
C GLN A 203 -7.90 12.35 -0.33
N VAL A 204 -8.96 11.80 -0.91
CA VAL A 204 -9.02 10.47 -1.50
C VAL A 204 -9.41 10.63 -2.96
N ALA A 205 -8.79 9.82 -3.81
CA ALA A 205 -9.22 9.60 -5.18
C ALA A 205 -9.53 8.12 -5.36
N PHE A 206 -10.55 7.80 -6.14
CA PHE A 206 -10.84 6.42 -6.50
C PHE A 206 -11.42 6.32 -7.90
N VAL A 207 -11.06 5.26 -8.61
CA VAL A 207 -11.63 4.91 -9.91
C VAL A 207 -12.63 3.79 -9.70
N ALA A 208 -13.86 4.00 -10.17
CA ALA A 208 -14.87 2.96 -10.23
C ALA A 208 -15.10 2.53 -11.67
N MET A 209 -15.10 1.23 -11.88
CA MET A 209 -15.37 0.60 -13.16
C MET A 209 -16.83 0.19 -13.25
N ASN A 210 -17.50 0.65 -14.30
CA ASN A 210 -18.78 0.14 -14.73
C ASN A 210 -18.67 -0.43 -16.16
N SER A 211 -19.67 -1.19 -16.58
CA SER A 211 -19.80 -1.68 -17.95
C SER A 211 -21.19 -1.36 -18.48
N LYS A 212 -21.24 -0.74 -19.66
CA LYS A 212 -22.49 -0.47 -20.39
C LYS A 212 -22.28 -0.86 -21.84
N ASP A 213 -23.22 -1.62 -22.42
CA ASP A 213 -23.14 -2.10 -23.80
C ASP A 213 -21.81 -2.82 -24.11
N ALA A 214 -21.34 -3.63 -23.16
CA ALA A 214 -20.06 -4.35 -23.18
C ALA A 214 -18.81 -3.46 -23.32
N ARG A 215 -18.92 -2.17 -23.00
CA ARG A 215 -17.79 -1.22 -22.99
C ARG A 215 -17.47 -0.80 -21.56
N LEU A 216 -16.19 -0.79 -21.23
CA LEU A 216 -15.69 -0.26 -19.97
C LEU A 216 -15.98 1.23 -19.86
N GLN A 217 -16.53 1.62 -18.71
CA GLN A 217 -16.79 3.00 -18.31
C GLN A 217 -16.13 3.24 -16.95
N PRO A 218 -14.81 3.48 -16.92
CA PRO A 218 -14.15 3.95 -15.72
C PRO A 218 -14.52 5.40 -15.46
N LYS A 219 -14.73 5.72 -14.18
CA LYS A 219 -14.94 7.08 -13.69
C LYS A 219 -14.07 7.34 -12.48
N LEU A 220 -13.29 8.42 -12.55
CA LEU A 220 -12.50 8.93 -11.44
C LEU A 220 -13.36 9.82 -10.56
N TYR A 221 -13.26 9.66 -9.25
CA TYR A 221 -13.89 10.50 -8.23
C TYR A 221 -12.83 11.10 -7.33
N LEU A 222 -13.01 12.36 -6.97
CA LEU A 222 -12.19 13.08 -6.00
C LEU A 222 -13.03 13.49 -4.81
N MET A 223 -12.58 13.16 -3.61
CA MET A 223 -13.32 13.38 -2.37
C MET A 223 -12.39 13.91 -1.28
N ARG A 224 -12.85 14.87 -0.48
CA ARG A 224 -12.13 15.22 0.76
C ARG A 224 -12.61 14.31 1.86
N VAL A 225 -11.72 13.90 2.77
CA VAL A 225 -12.05 12.95 3.84
C VAL A 225 -13.17 13.46 4.77
N LYS A 226 -13.35 14.78 4.87
CA LYS A 226 -14.41 15.42 5.68
C LYS A 226 -15.75 15.62 4.94
N ASP A 227 -15.76 15.48 3.62
CA ASP A 227 -16.94 15.73 2.79
C ASP A 227 -17.80 14.46 2.77
N THR A 228 -19.11 14.59 2.50
CA THR A 228 -20.02 13.43 2.38
C THR A 228 -20.21 12.97 0.94
N GLU A 229 -19.79 13.78 -0.03
CA GLU A 229 -19.91 13.53 -1.46
C GLU A 229 -18.60 13.92 -2.19
N PRO A 230 -18.31 13.33 -3.36
CA PRO A 230 -17.20 13.75 -4.21
C PRO A 230 -17.34 15.23 -4.61
N TYR A 231 -16.23 15.97 -4.59
CA TYR A 231 -16.21 17.37 -5.04
C TYR A 231 -15.91 17.50 -6.54
N ALA A 232 -15.43 16.43 -7.18
CA ALA A 232 -15.23 16.34 -8.62
C ALA A 232 -15.29 14.89 -9.10
N SER A 233 -15.64 14.69 -10.37
CA SER A 233 -15.57 13.39 -11.03
C SER A 233 -15.31 13.55 -12.53
N PHE A 234 -14.64 12.58 -13.14
CA PHE A 234 -14.28 12.59 -14.55
C PHE A 234 -14.54 11.23 -15.19
N ASP A 235 -15.23 11.22 -16.33
CA ASP A 235 -15.36 10.03 -17.17
C ASP A 235 -14.03 9.76 -17.89
N LEU A 236 -13.58 8.51 -17.90
CA LEU A 236 -12.36 8.05 -18.57
C LEU A 236 -12.70 6.99 -19.64
N PRO A 237 -13.55 7.32 -20.64
CA PRO A 237 -14.15 6.32 -21.50
C PRO A 237 -13.13 5.61 -22.40
N GLY A 238 -13.32 4.31 -22.59
CA GLY A 238 -12.59 3.53 -23.60
C GLY A 238 -11.14 3.20 -23.24
N THR A 239 -10.77 3.32 -21.96
CA THR A 239 -9.40 3.07 -21.49
C THR A 239 -9.42 2.31 -20.16
N GLN A 240 -8.46 1.41 -19.95
CA GLN A 240 -8.24 0.83 -18.63
C GLN A 240 -7.39 1.80 -17.80
N VAL A 241 -7.78 2.07 -16.56
CA VAL A 241 -6.90 2.74 -15.60
C VAL A 241 -6.01 1.68 -14.96
N LEU A 242 -4.70 1.89 -15.04
CA LEU A 242 -3.69 1.01 -14.46
C LEU A 242 -3.41 1.42 -13.02
N ASP A 243 -3.24 2.72 -12.77
CA ASP A 243 -2.90 3.25 -11.46
C ASP A 243 -3.34 4.70 -11.26
N ILE A 244 -3.55 5.06 -10.00
CA ILE A 244 -3.71 6.45 -9.55
C ILE A 244 -2.84 6.67 -8.32
N ALA A 245 -2.13 7.80 -8.26
CA ALA A 245 -1.23 8.08 -7.14
C ALA A 245 -1.14 9.57 -6.86
N TYR A 246 -1.33 9.96 -5.59
CA TYR A 246 -1.07 11.32 -5.15
C TYR A 246 0.43 11.56 -5.04
N ARG A 247 0.92 12.70 -5.54
CA ARG A 247 2.28 13.21 -5.33
C ARG A 247 2.21 14.68 -5.01
N GLY A 248 2.43 15.02 -3.73
CA GLY A 248 2.18 16.37 -3.23
C GLY A 248 0.68 16.71 -3.29
N SER A 249 0.31 17.72 -4.09
CA SER A 249 -1.09 18.14 -4.31
C SER A 249 -1.74 17.57 -5.56
N SER A 250 -0.95 16.92 -6.41
CA SER A 250 -1.38 16.47 -7.71
C SER A 250 -1.65 14.97 -7.69
N LEU A 251 -2.59 14.52 -8.51
CA LEU A 251 -2.91 13.10 -8.68
C LEU A 251 -2.53 12.66 -10.08
N TYR A 252 -1.65 11.67 -10.21
CA TYR A 252 -1.46 11.00 -11.49
C TYR A 252 -2.60 10.02 -11.76
N VAL A 253 -2.99 9.92 -13.02
CA VAL A 253 -3.90 8.90 -13.53
C VAL A 253 -3.19 8.25 -14.71
N VAL A 254 -2.70 7.03 -14.51
CA VAL A 254 -1.99 6.25 -15.51
C VAL A 254 -2.97 5.26 -16.11
N GLY A 255 -3.27 5.41 -17.39
CA GLY A 255 -4.08 4.47 -18.15
C GLY A 255 -3.25 3.59 -19.08
N SER A 256 -3.90 2.57 -19.65
CA SER A 256 -3.29 1.69 -20.66
C SER A 256 -2.84 2.44 -21.91
N SER A 257 -3.48 3.57 -22.21
CA SER A 257 -3.23 4.35 -23.42
C SER A 257 -3.20 5.85 -23.20
N PHE A 258 -3.14 6.33 -21.95
CA PHE A 258 -3.08 7.75 -21.63
C PHE A 258 -2.37 7.97 -20.30
N VAL A 259 -1.93 9.21 -20.08
CA VAL A 259 -1.53 9.71 -18.76
C VAL A 259 -2.19 11.06 -18.56
N SER A 260 -2.81 11.26 -17.41
CA SER A 260 -3.38 12.54 -17.00
C SER A 260 -2.90 12.92 -15.61
N VAL A 261 -2.99 14.21 -15.30
CA VAL A 261 -2.75 14.76 -13.96
C VAL A 261 -3.98 15.53 -13.52
N VAL A 262 -4.41 15.33 -12.27
CA VAL A 262 -5.38 16.21 -11.65
C VAL A 262 -4.67 17.23 -10.78
N ASN A 263 -4.93 18.51 -11.04
CA ASN A 263 -4.51 19.64 -10.23
C ASN A 263 -5.76 20.31 -9.63
N GLY A 264 -6.01 20.11 -8.34
CA GLY A 264 -7.25 20.57 -7.68
C GLY A 264 -8.47 19.79 -8.16
N ASP A 265 -9.31 20.43 -8.97
CA ASP A 265 -10.54 19.89 -9.56
C ASP A 265 -10.50 19.83 -11.10
N LYS A 266 -9.29 19.92 -11.69
CA LYS A 266 -9.09 19.88 -13.13
C LYS A 266 -8.27 18.67 -13.53
N LEU A 267 -8.80 17.88 -14.47
CA LEU A 267 -8.08 16.79 -15.12
C LEU A 267 -7.40 17.32 -16.40
N GLU A 268 -6.08 17.24 -16.44
CA GLU A 268 -5.26 17.64 -17.58
C GLU A 268 -4.65 16.41 -18.24
N THR A 269 -4.91 16.22 -19.53
CA THR A 269 -4.29 15.14 -20.30
C THR A 269 -2.84 15.48 -20.63
N VAL A 270 -1.91 14.62 -20.22
CA VAL A 270 -0.47 14.76 -20.45
C VAL A 270 -0.02 13.93 -21.65
N LEU A 271 -0.41 12.65 -21.68
CA LEU A 271 -0.25 11.75 -22.82
C LEU A 271 -1.63 11.31 -23.28
N LYS A 272 -1.93 11.51 -24.57
CA LYS A 272 -3.30 11.40 -25.06
C LYS A 272 -3.67 9.97 -25.42
N ASN A 273 -4.94 9.62 -25.16
CA ASN A 273 -5.52 8.36 -25.58
C ASN A 273 -5.36 8.12 -27.08
N GLY A 274 -4.85 6.93 -27.43
CA GLY A 274 -4.64 6.49 -28.82
C GLY A 274 -3.29 6.89 -29.42
N GLU A 275 -2.53 7.76 -28.76
CA GLU A 275 -1.17 8.15 -29.18
C GLU A 275 -0.10 7.34 -28.45
N VAL A 276 -0.44 6.75 -27.30
CA VAL A 276 0.46 5.97 -26.48
C VAL A 276 -0.15 4.63 -26.07
N GLN A 277 0.71 3.67 -25.77
CA GLN A 277 0.40 2.42 -25.08
C GLN A 277 1.38 2.31 -23.92
N THR A 278 0.89 2.41 -22.69
CA THR A 278 1.72 2.33 -21.48
C THR A 278 2.29 0.92 -21.36
N VAL A 279 3.61 0.83 -21.26
CA VAL A 279 4.34 -0.45 -21.16
C VAL A 279 4.76 -0.74 -19.72
N ALA A 280 5.34 0.25 -19.05
CA ALA A 280 5.71 0.18 -17.64
C ALA A 280 5.78 1.60 -17.06
N TYR A 281 5.67 1.73 -15.76
CA TYR A 281 5.77 3.01 -15.06
C TYR A 281 6.26 2.82 -13.63
N ASP A 282 6.86 3.87 -13.08
CA ASP A 282 7.26 3.94 -11.68
C ASP A 282 7.26 5.40 -11.23
N TYR A 283 7.20 5.63 -9.92
CA TYR A 283 7.33 6.95 -9.32
C TYR A 283 8.70 7.08 -8.68
N SER A 284 9.40 8.16 -9.05
CA SER A 284 10.63 8.56 -8.37
C SER A 284 10.36 8.99 -6.93
N ALA A 285 11.39 8.97 -6.07
CA ALA A 285 11.31 9.47 -4.70
C ALA A 285 10.90 10.97 -4.62
N SER A 286 11.16 11.76 -5.67
CA SER A 286 10.68 13.15 -5.77
C SER A 286 9.20 13.27 -6.13
N GLY A 287 8.51 12.16 -6.41
CA GLY A 287 7.12 12.13 -6.82
C GLY A 287 6.87 12.41 -8.31
N ASP A 288 7.91 12.40 -9.14
CA ASP A 288 7.74 12.44 -10.59
C ASP A 288 7.41 11.04 -11.12
N LEU A 289 6.47 10.97 -12.06
CA LEU A 289 6.14 9.76 -12.80
C LEU A 289 7.18 9.54 -13.91
N VAL A 290 7.74 8.34 -13.98
CA VAL A 290 8.51 7.87 -15.13
C VAL A 290 7.69 6.80 -15.83
N VAL A 291 7.38 7.02 -17.10
CA VAL A 291 6.54 6.13 -17.89
C VAL A 291 7.27 5.73 -19.18
N ALA A 292 7.29 4.44 -19.46
CA ALA A 292 7.66 3.91 -20.76
C ALA A 292 6.38 3.60 -21.55
N TYR A 293 6.32 4.05 -22.79
CA TYR A 293 5.20 3.81 -23.67
C TYR A 293 5.64 3.62 -25.12
N SER A 294 4.85 2.89 -25.89
CA SER A 294 5.00 2.73 -27.33
C SER A 294 3.89 3.45 -28.08
N SER A 295 4.03 3.59 -29.40
CA SER A 295 2.98 4.10 -30.28
C SER A 295 1.85 3.08 -30.54
N TYR A 296 2.14 1.78 -30.39
CA TYR A 296 1.20 0.68 -30.59
C TYR A 296 1.70 -0.58 -29.85
N SER A 297 0.81 -1.56 -29.67
CA SER A 297 1.13 -2.82 -28.97
C SER A 297 2.24 -3.60 -29.67
N ASN A 298 3.16 -4.18 -28.90
CA ASN A 298 4.31 -4.96 -29.39
C ASN A 298 5.35 -4.18 -30.21
N ALA A 299 5.37 -2.84 -30.14
CA ALA A 299 6.45 -2.08 -30.74
C ALA A 299 7.79 -2.40 -30.06
N THR A 300 8.86 -2.48 -30.85
CA THR A 300 10.22 -2.67 -30.33
C THR A 300 10.87 -1.35 -29.93
N GLN A 301 10.38 -0.23 -30.44
CA GLN A 301 10.79 1.11 -30.03
C GLN A 301 9.83 1.65 -28.98
N ASN A 302 10.38 2.04 -27.84
CA ASN A 302 9.66 2.61 -26.72
C ASN A 302 10.18 4.02 -26.42
N THR A 303 9.31 4.88 -25.89
CA THR A 303 9.66 6.21 -25.39
C THR A 303 9.62 6.18 -23.86
N VAL A 304 10.66 6.67 -23.22
CA VAL A 304 10.70 6.88 -21.76
C VAL A 304 10.57 8.37 -21.51
N ALA A 305 9.56 8.75 -20.72
CA ALA A 305 9.29 10.12 -20.35
C ALA A 305 9.22 10.27 -18.83
N ARG A 306 9.82 11.35 -18.32
CA ARG A 306 9.62 11.82 -16.94
C ARG A 306 8.58 12.93 -16.96
N ILE A 307 7.53 12.76 -16.17
CA ILE A 307 6.44 13.72 -16.02
C ILE A 307 6.50 14.23 -14.58
N THR A 308 6.58 15.54 -14.41
CA THR A 308 6.59 16.15 -13.07
C THR A 308 5.19 16.18 -12.46
N ALA A 309 5.06 16.34 -11.14
CA ALA A 309 3.76 16.38 -10.45
C ALA A 309 2.75 17.35 -11.07
N GLY A 310 3.21 18.47 -11.65
CA GLY A 310 2.36 19.43 -12.38
C GLY A 310 2.04 19.08 -13.83
N GLY A 311 2.31 17.85 -14.30
CA GLY A 311 2.01 17.39 -15.67
C GLY A 311 3.01 17.78 -16.74
N LYS A 312 4.09 18.50 -16.41
CA LYS A 312 5.14 18.84 -17.39
C LYS A 312 5.95 17.60 -17.79
N VAL A 313 5.93 17.29 -19.09
CA VAL A 313 6.79 16.27 -19.70
C VAL A 313 8.20 16.84 -19.88
N GLN A 314 9.19 16.23 -19.25
CA GLN A 314 10.61 16.51 -19.49
C GLN A 314 11.03 15.90 -20.83
N LYS A 315 12.19 16.31 -21.36
CA LYS A 315 12.70 15.82 -22.65
C LYS A 315 12.72 14.29 -22.67
N PRO A 316 11.87 13.62 -23.46
CA PRO A 316 11.83 12.17 -23.51
C PRO A 316 12.99 11.62 -24.35
N PHE A 317 13.26 10.33 -24.20
CA PHE A 317 14.23 9.62 -25.03
C PHE A 317 13.69 8.25 -25.44
N THR A 318 14.23 7.70 -26.52
CA THR A 318 13.79 6.42 -27.07
C THR A 318 14.71 5.29 -26.61
N VAL A 319 14.15 4.14 -26.31
CA VAL A 319 14.87 2.90 -26.04
C VAL A 319 14.40 1.82 -27.01
N GLN A 320 15.30 0.89 -27.34
CA GLN A 320 15.04 -0.23 -28.25
C GLN A 320 15.01 -1.54 -27.47
N GLY A 321 14.02 -2.37 -27.77
CA GLY A 321 13.76 -3.66 -27.13
C GLY A 321 12.43 -3.69 -26.38
N ALA A 322 11.91 -4.91 -26.16
CA ALA A 322 10.71 -5.14 -25.37
C ALA A 322 11.02 -4.91 -23.88
N ILE A 323 10.36 -3.94 -23.27
CA ILE A 323 10.49 -3.62 -21.85
C ILE A 323 9.60 -4.57 -21.05
N LYS A 324 10.16 -5.21 -20.02
CA LYS A 324 9.44 -6.04 -19.06
C LYS A 324 9.03 -5.26 -17.81
N ASP A 325 9.93 -4.38 -17.35
CA ASP A 325 9.73 -3.59 -16.15
C ASP A 325 10.63 -2.34 -16.19
N LEU A 326 10.31 -1.32 -15.39
CA LEU A 326 11.17 -0.18 -15.17
C LEU A 326 11.08 0.29 -13.73
N SER A 327 12.18 0.82 -13.19
CA SER A 327 12.15 1.51 -11.91
C SER A 327 13.04 2.74 -11.90
N ALA A 328 12.53 3.82 -11.33
CA ALA A 328 13.15 5.13 -11.30
C ALA A 328 13.66 5.50 -9.91
N SER A 329 14.87 6.07 -9.87
CA SER A 329 15.43 6.66 -8.66
C SER A 329 16.28 7.89 -8.98
N GLY A 330 15.96 9.01 -8.35
CA GLY A 330 16.64 10.29 -8.56
C GLY A 330 16.64 10.73 -10.03
N SER A 331 17.85 10.78 -10.62
CA SER A 331 18.06 11.21 -12.01
C SER A 331 18.17 10.05 -13.01
N ARG A 332 17.92 8.82 -12.57
CA ARG A 332 18.15 7.59 -13.34
C ARG A 332 16.88 6.74 -13.41
N VAL A 333 16.81 5.93 -14.45
CA VAL A 333 15.81 4.88 -14.61
C VAL A 333 16.49 3.59 -15.04
N ALA A 334 16.25 2.51 -14.31
CA ALA A 334 16.59 1.17 -14.71
C ALA A 334 15.46 0.58 -15.54
N VAL A 335 15.79 -0.06 -16.65
CA VAL A 335 14.85 -0.67 -17.59
C VAL A 335 15.27 -2.13 -17.77
N LEU A 336 14.35 -3.04 -17.45
CA LEU A 336 14.50 -4.48 -17.62
C LEU A 336 14.02 -4.88 -19.01
N PHE A 337 14.90 -5.51 -19.78
CA PHE A 337 14.59 -6.21 -21.02
C PHE A 337 14.64 -7.73 -20.80
N ALA A 338 14.45 -8.52 -21.85
CA ALA A 338 14.50 -9.98 -21.74
C ALA A 338 15.89 -10.54 -21.38
N ASP A 339 16.96 -9.89 -21.86
CA ASP A 339 18.34 -10.36 -21.82
C ASP A 339 19.32 -9.38 -21.15
N LYS A 340 18.85 -8.20 -20.74
CA LYS A 340 19.68 -7.19 -20.07
C LYS A 340 18.87 -6.24 -19.19
N ILE A 341 19.56 -5.65 -18.22
CA ILE A 341 19.11 -4.47 -17.48
C ILE A 341 19.97 -3.29 -17.95
N LYS A 342 19.34 -2.18 -18.35
CA LYS A 342 20.04 -0.94 -18.69
C LYS A 342 19.59 0.20 -17.81
N ILE A 343 20.53 1.02 -17.38
CA ILE A 343 20.25 2.22 -16.59
C ILE A 343 20.54 3.43 -17.43
N TYR A 344 19.55 4.30 -17.56
CA TYR A 344 19.60 5.51 -18.37
C TYR A 344 19.58 6.75 -17.49
N LYS A 345 20.26 7.82 -17.91
CA LYS A 345 20.03 9.15 -17.36
C LYS A 345 18.71 9.69 -17.89
N LEU A 346 17.84 10.16 -16.99
CA LEU A 346 16.55 10.74 -17.36
C LEU A 346 16.68 12.08 -18.12
N SER A 347 17.83 12.74 -18.07
CA SER A 347 18.06 14.03 -18.72
C SER A 347 18.23 13.94 -20.24
N ASP A 348 18.84 12.86 -20.73
CA ASP A 348 19.26 12.73 -22.13
C ASP A 348 19.17 11.30 -22.70
N GLY A 349 18.82 10.30 -21.89
CA GLY A 349 18.74 8.91 -22.33
C GLY A 349 20.09 8.23 -22.53
N SER A 350 21.19 8.81 -22.07
CA SER A 350 22.51 8.16 -22.11
C SER A 350 22.56 6.96 -21.16
N VAL A 351 23.14 5.85 -21.63
CA VAL A 351 23.32 4.63 -20.83
C VAL A 351 24.45 4.85 -19.82
N VAL A 352 24.15 4.62 -18.54
CA VAL A 352 25.11 4.69 -17.44
C VAL A 352 25.68 3.31 -17.11
N HIS A 353 24.84 2.28 -17.21
CA HIS A 353 25.21 0.92 -16.83
C HIS A 353 24.41 -0.09 -17.64
N THR A 354 25.01 -1.25 -17.93
CA THR A 354 24.37 -2.40 -18.55
C THR A 354 24.83 -3.65 -17.81
N ALA A 355 23.86 -4.48 -17.40
CA ALA A 355 24.10 -5.80 -16.84
C ALA A 355 23.33 -6.84 -17.68
N ASP A 356 23.95 -7.97 -17.95
CA ASP A 356 23.28 -9.08 -18.63
C ASP A 356 22.30 -9.76 -17.66
N CYS A 357 21.16 -10.18 -18.17
CA CYS A 357 20.19 -10.96 -17.40
C CYS A 357 19.58 -12.06 -18.25
N THR A 358 18.78 -12.91 -17.63
CA THR A 358 17.99 -13.93 -18.33
C THR A 358 16.51 -13.59 -18.20
N ASP A 359 15.68 -14.30 -18.96
CA ASP A 359 14.22 -14.17 -18.91
C ASP A 359 13.62 -14.50 -17.53
N ALA A 360 14.39 -15.18 -16.66
CA ALA A 360 14.02 -15.55 -15.30
C ALA A 360 13.87 -14.35 -14.33
N VAL A 361 14.48 -13.19 -14.64
CA VAL A 361 14.27 -11.96 -13.89
C VAL A 361 12.84 -11.46 -14.14
N ARG A 362 12.00 -11.27 -13.11
CA ARG A 362 10.61 -10.83 -13.33
C ARG A 362 10.40 -9.35 -13.12
N SER A 363 11.08 -8.76 -12.14
CA SER A 363 10.97 -7.32 -11.84
C SER A 363 12.27 -6.73 -11.32
N ILE A 364 12.33 -5.41 -11.32
CA ILE A 364 13.45 -4.62 -10.77
C ILE A 364 12.93 -3.48 -9.89
N THR A 365 13.67 -3.13 -8.85
CA THR A 365 13.42 -1.93 -8.05
C THR A 365 14.71 -1.14 -7.92
N MET A 366 14.70 0.10 -8.38
CA MET A 366 15.85 0.99 -8.30
C MET A 366 15.73 1.86 -7.06
N MET A 367 16.77 1.87 -6.24
CA MET A 367 16.86 2.77 -5.09
C MET A 367 18.28 3.34 -4.96
N SER A 368 18.38 4.67 -4.97
CA SER A 368 19.64 5.38 -5.10
C SER A 368 20.41 4.94 -6.36
N SER A 369 21.58 4.34 -6.20
CA SER A 369 22.41 3.78 -7.29
C SER A 369 22.30 2.26 -7.41
N ASN A 370 21.50 1.58 -6.59
CA ASN A 370 21.39 0.12 -6.62
C ASN A 370 20.13 -0.31 -7.37
N VAL A 371 20.21 -1.45 -8.05
CA VAL A 371 19.05 -2.12 -8.62
C VAL A 371 18.86 -3.44 -7.89
N PHE A 372 17.70 -3.61 -7.27
CA PHE A 372 17.27 -4.86 -6.65
C PHE A 372 16.53 -5.66 -7.70
N VAL A 373 17.00 -6.88 -7.96
CA VAL A 373 16.57 -7.71 -9.08
C VAL A 373 15.85 -8.92 -8.53
N GLN A 374 14.55 -9.03 -8.80
CA GLN A 374 13.79 -10.22 -8.44
C GLN A 374 13.99 -11.29 -9.52
N ARG A 375 14.54 -12.44 -9.11
CA ARG A 375 14.80 -13.60 -9.94
C ARG A 375 14.26 -14.83 -9.23
N GLN A 376 13.16 -15.39 -9.72
CA GLN A 376 12.52 -16.57 -9.12
C GLN A 376 12.27 -16.36 -7.60
N SER A 377 12.86 -17.19 -6.73
CA SER A 377 12.71 -17.09 -5.27
C SER A 377 13.85 -16.30 -4.60
N VAL A 378 14.53 -15.40 -5.31
CA VAL A 378 15.56 -14.54 -4.72
C VAL A 378 15.45 -13.09 -5.16
N ILE A 379 15.91 -12.19 -4.31
CA ILE A 379 16.23 -10.80 -4.66
C ILE A 379 17.75 -10.65 -4.64
N GLU A 380 18.33 -10.26 -5.76
CA GLU A 380 19.75 -9.94 -5.93
C GLU A 380 19.94 -8.42 -5.86
N LYS A 381 21.13 -7.96 -5.44
CA LYS A 381 21.52 -6.54 -5.49
C LYS A 381 22.57 -6.35 -6.57
N GLU A 382 22.19 -5.65 -7.64
CA GLU A 382 23.09 -5.22 -8.70
C GLU A 382 23.62 -3.82 -8.36
N GLU A 383 24.92 -3.74 -8.06
CA GLU A 383 25.57 -2.47 -7.74
C GLU A 383 26.01 -1.76 -9.01
N THR A 384 25.50 -0.54 -9.22
CA THR A 384 25.97 0.28 -10.34
C THR A 384 27.26 0.94 -9.91
N LYS A 385 28.39 0.50 -10.49
CA LYS A 385 29.67 1.19 -10.30
C LYS A 385 29.48 2.66 -10.70
N SER A 386 29.76 3.55 -9.75
CA SER A 386 29.58 5.00 -9.87
C SER A 386 30.39 5.61 -11.00
#